data_AF-A0A8B5XJG5-F1
#
_entry.id   AF-A0A8B5XJG5-F1
#
_cell.length_a   1.000
_cell.length_b   1.000
_cell.length_c   1.000
_cell.angle_alpha   90.00
_cell.angle_beta   90.00
_cell.angle_gamma   90.00
#
_symmetry.space_group_name_H-M   'P 1'
#
loop_
_entity.id
_entity.type
_entity.pdbx_description
1 polymer ?
#
loop_
_entity_poly.entity_id
_entity_poly.type
_entity_poly.pdbx_seq_one_letter_code
_entity_poly.pdbx_strand_id
1 'polypeptide(L)'
;MIVVLILLGILVAVVLAIYVTLGLVSLVFTLIIAGIVGFIADQIVPGKLPYGLLGAVVAGLVGSWLGGWILGGFGPSLGGIAIIPALLGAIILSFLVEFFWVQSRGRKL
;
A
#
# COMPACT_ATOMS: atom_id res chain seq x y z
N MET A 1 -13.18 -44.26 -7.71
CA MET A 1 -13.85 -42.96 -7.87
C MET A 1 -13.89 -42.16 -6.56
N ILE A 2 -14.45 -42.69 -5.47
CA ILE A 2 -14.52 -41.99 -4.16
C ILE A 2 -13.14 -41.60 -3.62
N VAL A 3 -12.17 -42.52 -3.62
CA VAL A 3 -10.79 -42.25 -3.14
C VAL A 3 -10.12 -41.11 -3.93
N VAL A 4 -10.35 -41.06 -5.25
CA VAL A 4 -9.79 -40.03 -6.13
C VAL A 4 -10.39 -38.65 -5.79
N LEU A 5 -11.69 -38.59 -5.50
CA LEU A 5 -12.35 -37.34 -5.09
C LEU A 5 -11.83 -36.84 -3.73
N ILE A 6 -11.59 -37.75 -2.78
CA ILE A 6 -11.02 -37.40 -1.47
C ILE A 6 -9.61 -36.85 -1.63
N LEU A 7 -8.76 -37.52 -2.42
CA LEU A 7 -7.39 -37.07 -2.69
C LEU A 7 -7.37 -35.69 -3.39
N LEU A 8 -8.26 -35.46 -4.35
CA LEU A 8 -8.40 -34.15 -5.00
C LEU A 8 -8.86 -33.07 -4.03
N GLY A 9 -9.82 -33.37 -3.15
CA GLY A 9 -10.29 -32.43 -2.13
C GLY A 9 -9.17 -32.02 -1.17
N ILE A 10 -8.37 -32.99 -0.70
CA ILE A 10 -7.21 -32.73 0.16
C ILE A 10 -6.17 -31.89 -0.58
N LEU A 11 -5.86 -32.23 -1.84
CA LEU A 11 -4.91 -31.48 -2.65
C LEU A 11 -5.35 -30.01 -2.81
N VAL A 12 -6.61 -29.76 -3.16
CA VAL A 12 -7.14 -28.40 -3.33
C VAL A 12 -7.08 -27.63 -2.02
N ALA A 13 -7.45 -28.25 -0.88
CA ALA A 13 -7.39 -27.61 0.42
C ALA A 13 -5.95 -27.22 0.81
N VAL A 14 -4.98 -28.11 0.56
CA VAL A 14 -3.56 -27.86 0.83
C VAL A 14 -3.03 -26.73 -0.05
N VAL A 15 -3.35 -26.75 -1.34
CA VAL A 15 -2.95 -25.68 -2.28
C VAL A 15 -3.53 -24.33 -1.85
N LEU A 16 -4.81 -24.28 -1.47
CA LEU A 16 -5.45 -23.08 -0.94
C LEU A 16 -4.75 -22.55 0.32
N ALA A 17 -4.45 -23.43 1.28
CA ALA A 17 -3.75 -23.06 2.51
C ALA A 17 -2.37 -22.43 2.24
N ILE A 18 -1.63 -22.98 1.26
CA ILE A 18 -0.33 -22.45 0.84
C ILE A 18 -0.49 -21.03 0.25
N TYR A 19 -1.42 -20.83 -0.69
CA TYR A 19 -1.66 -19.52 -1.28
C TYR A 19 -2.05 -18.46 -0.24
N VAL A 20 -2.92 -18.82 0.70
CA VAL A 20 -3.32 -17.90 1.79
C VAL A 20 -2.12 -17.52 2.64
N THR A 21 -1.31 -18.50 3.06
CA THR A 21 -0.15 -18.25 3.92
C THR A 21 0.87 -17.34 3.22
N LEU A 22 1.19 -17.61 1.95
CA LEU A 22 2.15 -16.80 1.19
C LEU A 22 1.62 -15.38 0.93
N GLY A 23 0.32 -15.24 0.65
CA GLY A 23 -0.33 -13.94 0.47
C GLY A 23 -0.27 -13.07 1.72
N LEU A 24 -0.52 -13.65 2.90
CA LEU A 24 -0.47 -12.93 4.17
C LEU A 24 0.94 -12.44 4.50
N VAL A 25 1.98 -13.24 4.23
CA VAL A 25 3.37 -12.83 4.43
C VAL A 25 3.72 -11.63 3.53
N SER A 26 3.35 -11.69 2.25
CA SER A 26 3.58 -10.56 1.34
C SER A 26 2.87 -9.29 1.82
N LEU A 27 1.62 -9.39 2.25
CA LEU A 27 0.80 -8.24 2.67
C LEU A 27 1.42 -7.50 3.86
N VAL A 28 1.97 -8.23 4.84
CA VAL A 28 2.67 -7.62 5.98
C VAL A 28 3.89 -6.82 5.54
N PHE A 29 4.74 -7.38 4.67
CA PHE A 29 5.89 -6.65 4.13
C PHE A 29 5.46 -5.41 3.34
N THR A 30 4.43 -5.56 2.50
CA THR A 30 3.87 -4.45 1.73
C THR A 30 3.37 -3.32 2.64
N LEU A 31 2.65 -3.64 3.72
CA LEU A 31 2.16 -2.65 4.69
C LEU A 31 3.30 -1.91 5.40
N ILE A 32 4.35 -2.62 5.79
CA ILE A 32 5.52 -2.01 6.45
C ILE A 32 6.21 -1.04 5.49
N ILE A 33 6.47 -1.47 4.25
CA ILE A 33 7.13 -0.63 3.24
C ILE A 33 6.25 0.57 2.88
N ALA A 34 4.96 0.36 2.63
CA ALA A 34 4.02 1.42 2.33
C ALA A 34 3.94 2.45 3.46
N GLY A 35 3.94 2.00 4.73
CA GLY A 35 3.97 2.88 5.90
C GLY A 35 5.24 3.73 5.98
N ILE A 36 6.41 3.13 5.74
CA ILE A 36 7.70 3.85 5.74
C ILE A 36 7.73 4.86 4.59
N VAL A 37 7.35 4.44 3.38
CA VAL A 37 7.34 5.31 2.19
C VAL A 37 6.36 6.48 2.38
N GLY A 38 5.17 6.21 2.90
CA GLY A 38 4.17 7.24 3.18
C GLY A 38 4.62 8.21 4.28
N PHE A 39 5.31 7.72 5.31
CA PHE A 39 5.90 8.57 6.35
C PHE A 39 6.99 9.48 5.77
N ILE A 40 7.87 8.95 4.92
CA ILE A 40 8.90 9.76 4.25
C ILE A 40 8.23 10.83 3.35
N ALA A 41 7.16 10.46 2.63
CA ALA A 41 6.43 11.40 1.79
C ALA A 41 5.79 12.55 2.61
N ASP A 42 5.15 12.24 3.76
CA ASP A 42 4.59 13.24 4.68
C ASP A 42 5.66 14.22 5.19
N GLN A 43 6.89 13.76 5.43
CA GLN A 43 7.99 14.65 5.85
C GLN A 43 8.53 15.54 4.73
N ILE A 44 8.36 15.14 3.46
CA ILE A 44 8.80 15.93 2.30
C ILE A 44 7.77 17.01 1.94
N VAL A 45 6.49 16.69 2.11
CA VAL A 45 5.40 17.60 1.75
C VAL A 45 5.19 18.65 2.86
N PRO A 46 5.03 19.95 2.52
CA PRO A 46 4.84 20.99 3.50
C PRO A 46 3.43 20.97 4.11
N GLY A 47 3.30 20.25 5.23
CA GLY A 47 2.11 20.19 6.04
C GLY A 47 2.20 19.03 7.03
N LYS A 48 1.05 18.61 7.56
CA LYS A 48 0.95 17.34 8.26
C LYS A 48 -0.33 16.68 7.81
N LEU A 49 -0.23 15.45 7.33
CA LEU A 49 -1.41 14.65 7.02
C LEU A 49 -2.35 14.59 8.23
N PRO A 50 -3.66 14.80 8.02
CA PRO A 50 -4.65 14.48 9.05
C PRO A 50 -4.49 13.00 9.43
N TYR A 51 -4.67 12.69 10.71
CA TYR A 51 -4.47 11.35 11.27
C TYR A 51 -3.01 10.88 11.43
N GLY A 52 -2.01 11.74 11.16
CA GLY A 52 -0.60 11.46 11.46
C GLY A 52 -0.08 10.19 10.77
N LEU A 53 0.46 9.24 11.54
CA LEU A 53 1.00 7.98 11.01
C LEU A 53 -0.06 7.17 10.23
N LEU A 54 -1.33 7.21 10.63
CA LEU A 54 -2.40 6.52 9.88
C LEU A 54 -2.63 7.16 8.51
N GLY A 55 -2.60 8.50 8.44
CA GLY A 55 -2.67 9.22 7.18
C GLY A 55 -1.49 8.88 6.26
N ALA A 56 -0.29 8.80 6.82
CA ALA A 56 0.92 8.40 6.10
C ALA A 56 0.83 6.97 5.55
N VAL A 57 0.38 5.98 6.33
CA VAL A 57 0.22 4.59 5.86
C VAL A 57 -0.81 4.50 4.72
N VAL A 58 -1.94 5.20 4.84
CA VAL A 58 -2.98 5.22 3.79
C VAL A 58 -2.46 5.92 2.53
N ALA A 59 -1.80 7.06 2.67
CA ALA A 59 -1.17 7.76 1.56
C ALA A 59 -0.09 6.91 0.88
N GLY A 60 0.69 6.15 1.65
CA GLY A 60 1.67 5.19 1.13
C GLY A 60 1.04 4.02 0.38
N LEU A 61 -0.03 3.41 0.92
CA LEU A 61 -0.74 2.31 0.26
C LEU A 61 -1.41 2.76 -1.04
N VAL A 62 -2.23 3.81 -0.98
CA VAL A 62 -2.94 4.33 -2.17
C VAL A 62 -1.94 4.94 -3.15
N GLY A 63 -0.91 5.61 -2.64
CA GLY A 63 0.14 6.24 -3.43
C GLY A 63 1.02 5.23 -4.15
N SER A 64 1.23 4.05 -3.56
CA SER A 64 1.94 2.96 -4.22
C SER A 64 1.22 2.43 -5.46
N TRP A 65 -0.10 2.30 -5.37
CA TRP A 65 -0.92 1.91 -6.52
C TRP A 65 -0.95 3.02 -7.56
N LEU A 66 -1.20 4.26 -7.14
CA LEU A 66 -1.26 5.40 -8.05
C LEU A 66 0.07 5.64 -8.77
N GLY A 67 1.17 5.57 -8.03
CA GLY A 67 2.52 5.70 -8.54
C GLY A 67 2.89 4.61 -9.53
N GLY A 68 2.55 3.35 -9.23
CA GLY A 68 2.75 2.22 -10.16
C GLY A 68 1.98 2.38 -11.47
N TRP A 69 0.79 2.98 -11.44
CA TRP A 69 0.02 3.28 -12.66
C TRP A 69 0.64 4.41 -13.49
N ILE A 70 1.21 5.43 -12.85
CA ILE A 70 1.78 6.60 -13.55
C ILE A 70 3.18 6.30 -14.09
N LEU A 71 4.03 5.63 -13.31
CA LEU A 71 5.46 5.46 -13.58
C LEU A 71 5.85 4.02 -13.95
N GLY A 72 4.90 3.07 -13.91
CA GLY A 72 5.16 1.66 -14.16
C GLY A 72 6.00 0.99 -13.08
N GLY A 73 6.67 -0.11 -13.43
CA GLY A 73 7.54 -0.89 -12.54
C GLY A 73 8.99 -0.39 -12.47
N PHE A 74 9.24 0.91 -12.66
CA PHE A 74 10.59 1.43 -12.74
C PHE A 74 11.26 1.48 -11.35
N GLY A 75 12.43 0.84 -11.21
CA GLY A 75 13.23 0.86 -9.99
C GLY A 75 13.17 -0.42 -9.14
N PRO A 76 13.85 -0.43 -7.98
CA PRO A 76 13.91 -1.62 -7.12
C PRO A 76 12.52 -1.94 -6.54
N SER A 77 12.10 -3.19 -6.66
CA SER A 77 10.88 -3.69 -6.05
C SER A 77 11.17 -4.34 -4.70
N LEU A 78 10.53 -3.86 -3.63
CA LEU A 78 10.56 -4.49 -2.31
C LEU A 78 9.13 -4.85 -1.90
N GLY A 79 8.89 -6.09 -1.48
CA GLY A 79 7.57 -6.54 -1.03
C GLY A 79 6.46 -6.43 -2.08
N GLY A 80 6.79 -6.62 -3.37
CA GLY A 80 5.82 -6.57 -4.48
C GLY A 80 5.48 -5.16 -4.99
N ILE A 81 6.11 -4.12 -4.44
CA ILE A 81 5.89 -2.72 -4.82
C ILE A 81 7.20 -2.06 -5.28
N ALA A 82 7.13 -1.32 -6.38
CA ALA A 82 8.24 -0.52 -6.86
C ALA A 82 8.40 0.74 -5.97
N ILE A 83 9.58 0.90 -5.35
CA ILE A 83 9.80 1.93 -4.32
C ILE A 83 9.70 3.34 -4.90
N ILE A 84 10.33 3.57 -6.06
CA ILE A 84 10.40 4.91 -6.68
C ILE A 84 8.99 5.39 -7.10
N PRO A 85 8.21 4.59 -7.85
CA PRO A 85 6.82 4.92 -8.16
C PRO A 85 6.00 5.15 -6.90
N ALA A 86 6.16 4.29 -5.89
CA ALA A 86 5.38 4.39 -4.67
C ALA A 86 5.66 5.65 -3.87
N LEU A 87 6.92 6.07 -3.79
CA LEU A 87 7.30 7.30 -3.09
C LEU A 87 6.75 8.53 -3.82
N LEU A 88 6.83 8.56 -5.14
CA LEU A 88 6.27 9.66 -5.95
C LEU A 88 4.74 9.72 -5.84
N GLY A 89 4.05 8.59 -5.97
CA GLY A 89 2.59 8.54 -5.81
C GLY A 89 2.14 8.90 -4.39
N ALA A 90 2.90 8.50 -3.36
CA ALA A 90 2.64 8.91 -1.99
C ALA A 90 2.82 10.42 -1.79
N ILE A 91 3.89 11.03 -2.33
CA ILE A 91 4.11 12.49 -2.27
C ILE A 91 2.95 13.24 -2.90
N ILE A 92 2.50 12.82 -4.09
CA ILE A 92 1.38 13.45 -4.80
C ILE A 92 0.10 13.37 -3.97
N LEU A 93 -0.21 12.19 -3.40
CA LEU A 93 -1.40 12.04 -2.57
C LEU A 93 -1.31 12.82 -1.27
N SER A 94 -0.18 12.79 -0.58
CA SER A 94 0.04 13.57 0.65
C SER A 94 -0.20 15.06 0.38
N PHE A 95 0.33 15.58 -0.73
CA PHE A 95 0.11 16.97 -1.15
C PHE A 95 -1.37 17.27 -1.43
N LEU A 96 -2.07 16.38 -2.15
CA LEU A 96 -3.50 16.56 -2.43
C LEU A 96 -4.33 16.54 -1.14
N VAL A 97 -4.09 15.58 -0.25
CA VAL A 97 -4.81 15.47 1.01
C VAL A 97 -4.62 16.72 1.86
N GLU A 98 -3.40 17.21 1.97
CA GLU A 98 -3.11 18.44 2.70
C GLU A 98 -3.78 19.65 2.06
N PHE A 99 -3.75 19.77 0.74
CA PHE A 99 -4.41 20.85 0.02
C PHE A 99 -5.92 20.90 0.32
N PHE A 100 -6.61 19.75 0.24
CA PHE A 100 -8.04 19.66 0.56
C PHE A 100 -8.33 19.85 2.06
N TRP A 101 -7.43 19.40 2.93
CA TRP A 101 -7.58 19.54 4.39
C TRP A 101 -7.35 20.98 4.87
N VAL A 102 -6.38 21.69 4.29
CA VAL A 102 -6.14 23.11 4.55
C VAL A 102 -7.35 23.94 4.15
N GLN A 103 -7.97 23.63 3.01
CA GLN A 103 -9.17 24.34 2.55
C GLN A 103 -10.37 24.16 3.50
N SER A 104 -10.47 23.01 4.19
CA SER A 104 -11.54 22.77 5.17
C SER A 104 -11.30 23.43 6.53
N ARG A 105 -10.07 23.88 6.85
CA ARG A 105 -9.78 24.73 8.03
C ARG A 105 -10.13 26.21 7.84
N GLY A 106 -10.27 26.69 6.61
CA GLY A 106 -10.61 28.10 6.31
C GLY A 106 -12.04 28.54 6.65
N ARG A 107 -12.84 27.71 7.34
CA ARG A 107 -14.26 27.94 7.67
C ARG A 107 -14.55 28.17 9.16
N LYS A 108 -13.55 28.57 9.94
CA LYS A 108 -13.73 29.01 11.33
C LYS A 108 -13.08 30.38 11.56
N LEU A 109 -13.66 31.41 10.97
CA LEU A 109 -13.60 32.79 11.45
C LEU A 109 -15.03 33.33 11.50
#